data_AF-A0AAQ3AGI0-F1
#
_entry.id   AF-A0AAQ3AGI0-F1
#
_cell.length_a   1.000
_cell.length_b   1.000
_cell.length_c   1.000
_cell.angle_alpha   90.00
_cell.angle_beta   90.00
_cell.angle_gamma   90.00
#
_symmetry.space_group_name_H-M   'P 1'
#
loop_
_entity.id
_entity.type
_entity.pdbx_description
1 polymer ?
#
loop_
_entity_poly.entity_id
_entity_poly.type
_entity_poly.pdbx_seq_one_letter_code
_entity_poly.pdbx_strand_id
1 'polypeptide(L)'
;MKKIILSSTTILFSLLVSCSNMGKDNATEYKPGTGEGDKYVQVIKDKDNITPHSEAFADIISTLAPADAGKTYKENKLAAAFATLGNHQDKEKFLKALNAKKQLEQAKKNKDANLVKIDEEFAEVLSKLKFVSDATSAGSYEIEMKNFRDILSAP
;
A
#
# COMPACT_ATOMS: atom_id res chain seq x y z
N MET A 1 20.06 25.32 -52.13
CA MET A 1 19.26 26.41 -51.53
C MET A 1 17.83 26.30 -52.03
N LYS A 2 16.88 25.88 -51.17
CA LYS A 2 15.45 25.86 -51.47
C LYS A 2 14.65 25.73 -50.15
N LYS A 3 13.75 26.72 -49.97
CA LYS A 3 12.46 26.75 -49.23
C LYS A 3 12.45 26.91 -47.70
N ILE A 4 12.02 28.11 -47.31
CA ILE A 4 11.38 28.53 -46.05
C ILE A 4 9.90 28.12 -46.10
N ILE A 5 9.29 27.79 -44.95
CA ILE A 5 7.89 28.01 -44.46
C ILE A 5 8.01 27.69 -42.94
N LEU A 6 8.14 28.62 -41.99
CA LEU A 6 7.17 29.55 -41.38
C LEU A 6 5.76 28.97 -41.14
N SER A 7 5.41 28.67 -39.88
CA SER A 7 4.14 29.11 -39.26
C SER A 7 4.07 28.80 -37.77
N SER A 8 3.92 29.88 -37.02
CA SER A 8 3.59 30.01 -35.60
C SER A 8 2.17 29.54 -35.30
N THR A 9 1.88 29.09 -34.07
CA THR A 9 0.82 29.69 -33.22
C THR A 9 0.74 29.06 -31.82
N THR A 10 0.85 29.95 -30.84
CA THR A 10 0.33 29.87 -29.47
C THR A 10 -1.18 29.66 -29.46
N ILE A 11 -1.69 28.77 -28.59
CA ILE A 11 -3.02 28.93 -27.99
C ILE A 11 -2.94 28.58 -26.51
N LEU A 12 -2.84 29.66 -25.72
CA LEU A 12 -3.31 29.74 -24.35
C LEU A 12 -4.84 29.67 -24.40
N PHE A 13 -5.47 28.72 -23.71
CA PHE A 13 -6.89 28.79 -23.39
C PHE A 13 -7.06 28.76 -21.88
N SER A 14 -7.14 29.97 -21.32
CA SER A 14 -7.64 30.23 -19.98
C SER A 14 -9.02 30.87 -20.14
N LEU A 15 -10.10 30.16 -19.79
CA LEU A 15 -11.43 30.72 -19.50
C LEU A 15 -12.06 29.77 -18.45
N LEU A 16 -11.85 30.00 -17.15
CA LEU A 16 -12.63 30.88 -16.27
C LEU A 16 -14.13 30.56 -16.26
N VAL A 17 -14.55 29.84 -15.20
CA VAL A 17 -15.83 30.10 -14.55
C VAL A 17 -15.54 30.57 -13.12
N SER A 18 -15.66 31.89 -12.98
CA SER A 18 -16.03 32.69 -11.81
C SER A 18 -15.22 32.63 -10.51
N CYS A 19 -14.60 33.76 -10.19
CA CYS A 19 -14.31 34.21 -8.83
C CYS A 19 -15.60 34.28 -8.00
N SER A 20 -15.60 33.59 -6.86
CA SER A 20 -16.21 34.10 -5.64
C SER A 20 -15.10 34.12 -4.59
N ASN A 21 -14.82 35.31 -4.07
CA ASN A 21 -14.04 35.49 -2.85
C ASN A 21 -14.60 34.57 -1.76
N MET A 22 -13.92 33.46 -1.48
CA MET A 22 -14.14 32.68 -0.26
C MET A 22 -12.79 32.28 0.27
N GLY A 23 -12.43 32.91 1.39
CA GLY A 23 -11.49 32.38 2.36
C GLY A 23 -10.04 32.28 1.87
N LYS A 24 -9.14 32.90 2.62
CA LYS A 24 -7.92 32.19 2.99
C LYS A 24 -8.32 30.97 3.83
N ASP A 25 -8.97 29.99 3.23
CA ASP A 25 -9.10 28.68 3.84
C ASP A 25 -7.75 28.04 3.60
N ASN A 26 -6.99 27.91 4.69
CA ASN A 26 -5.74 27.18 4.71
C ASN A 26 -5.98 25.83 4.03
N ALA A 27 -5.59 25.70 2.76
CA ALA A 27 -5.80 24.50 1.98
C ALA A 27 -5.12 23.37 2.74
N THR A 28 -5.93 22.62 3.47
CA THR A 28 -5.44 21.52 4.28
C THR A 28 -5.11 20.45 3.26
N GLU A 29 -3.84 20.37 2.87
CA GLU A 29 -3.38 19.38 1.89
C GLU A 29 -3.64 18.00 2.49
N TYR A 30 -4.73 17.36 2.06
CA TYR A 30 -5.15 16.07 2.60
C TYR A 30 -4.14 15.00 2.18
N LYS A 31 -3.44 14.45 3.18
CA LYS A 31 -2.48 13.36 2.97
C LYS A 31 -3.22 12.03 2.76
N PRO A 32 -2.62 11.05 2.05
CA PRO A 32 -3.19 9.72 1.95
C PRO A 32 -3.54 9.13 3.33
N GLY A 33 -4.69 8.49 3.43
CA GLY A 33 -5.22 7.92 4.67
C GLY A 33 -5.94 8.92 5.58
N THR A 34 -6.09 10.19 5.19
CA THR A 34 -6.88 11.18 5.94
C THR A 34 -8.23 11.47 5.27
N GLY A 35 -9.09 12.22 5.96
CA GLY A 35 -10.44 12.54 5.50
C GLY A 35 -11.47 11.47 5.85
N GLU A 36 -12.74 11.73 5.51
CA GLU A 36 -13.88 10.86 5.82
C GLU A 36 -14.91 10.87 4.69
N GLY A 37 -15.73 9.82 4.59
CA GLY A 37 -16.74 9.68 3.55
C GLY A 37 -16.14 9.88 2.15
N ASP A 38 -16.79 10.72 1.35
CA ASP A 38 -16.34 11.06 -0.02
C ASP A 38 -15.06 11.90 -0.06
N LYS A 39 -14.56 12.36 1.09
CA LYS A 39 -13.31 13.13 1.22
C LYS A 39 -12.13 12.28 1.67
N TYR A 40 -12.31 10.97 1.89
CA TYR A 40 -11.22 10.08 2.23
C TYR A 40 -10.21 10.00 1.09
N VAL A 41 -8.94 10.28 1.37
CA VAL A 41 -7.86 10.16 0.38
C VAL A 41 -7.29 8.74 0.46
N GLN A 42 -7.65 7.91 -0.51
CA GLN A 42 -7.15 6.53 -0.59
C GLN A 42 -5.63 6.47 -0.61
N VAL A 43 -5.08 5.50 0.13
CA VAL A 43 -3.65 5.21 0.15
C VAL A 43 -3.28 4.38 -1.07
N ILE A 44 -4.09 3.36 -1.38
CA ILE A 44 -3.88 2.45 -2.51
C ILE A 44 -4.81 2.84 -3.65
N LYS A 45 -4.29 3.68 -4.56
CA LYS A 45 -5.04 4.25 -5.69
C LYS A 45 -5.50 3.21 -6.72
N ASP A 46 -4.63 2.23 -7.01
CA ASP A 46 -4.91 1.16 -7.96
C ASP A 46 -4.72 -0.18 -7.26
N LYS A 47 -5.84 -0.80 -6.87
CA LYS A 47 -5.87 -2.07 -6.14
C LYS A 47 -5.71 -3.27 -7.07
N ASP A 48 -5.83 -3.08 -8.38
CA ASP A 48 -5.66 -4.15 -9.37
C ASP A 48 -4.18 -4.25 -9.81
N ASN A 49 -3.40 -3.17 -9.71
CA ASN A 49 -1.98 -3.12 -10.08
C ASN A 49 -1.02 -2.85 -8.90
N ILE A 50 -1.25 -3.51 -7.76
CA ILE A 50 -0.36 -3.41 -6.61
C ILE A 50 1.00 -4.05 -6.94
N THR A 51 2.08 -3.31 -6.73
CA THR A 51 3.45 -3.83 -6.89
C THR A 51 3.82 -4.74 -5.72
N PRO A 52 4.47 -5.89 -5.95
CA PRO A 52 4.93 -6.75 -4.88
C PRO A 52 6.02 -6.08 -4.04
N HIS A 53 6.08 -6.41 -2.75
CA HIS A 53 7.16 -6.00 -1.86
C HIS A 53 8.49 -6.66 -2.26
N SER A 54 9.61 -5.99 -1.98
CA SER A 54 10.95 -6.56 -2.09
C SER A 54 11.11 -7.78 -1.18
N GLU A 55 11.79 -8.81 -1.68
CA GLU A 55 12.13 -10.01 -0.91
C GLU A 55 13.42 -9.87 -0.10
N ALA A 56 14.10 -8.71 -0.15
CA ALA A 56 15.30 -8.51 0.65
C ALA A 56 14.94 -8.55 2.15
N PHE A 57 15.76 -9.23 2.95
CA PHE A 57 15.49 -9.45 4.37
C PHE A 57 15.23 -8.15 5.13
N ALA A 58 16.09 -7.14 4.94
CA ALA A 58 15.96 -5.83 5.56
C ALA A 58 14.63 -5.13 5.22
N ASP A 59 14.20 -5.23 3.96
CA ASP A 59 12.92 -4.66 3.52
C ASP A 59 11.76 -5.38 4.19
N ILE A 60 11.77 -6.72 4.21
CA ILE A 60 10.72 -7.55 4.82
C ILE A 60 10.57 -7.19 6.31
N ILE A 61 11.66 -7.25 7.08
CA ILE A 61 11.58 -7.01 8.53
C ILE A 61 11.16 -5.58 8.88
N SER A 62 11.44 -4.60 8.01
CA SER A 62 10.99 -3.21 8.21
C SER A 62 9.46 -3.05 8.19
N THR A 63 8.76 -4.03 7.63
CA THR A 63 7.29 -4.04 7.49
C THR A 63 6.61 -4.95 8.52
N LEU A 64 7.32 -5.95 9.02
CA LEU A 64 6.77 -6.86 10.02
C LEU A 64 6.66 -6.19 11.39
N ALA A 65 5.65 -6.61 12.16
CA ALA A 65 5.64 -6.36 13.60
C ALA A 65 6.91 -6.96 14.25
N PRO A 66 7.35 -6.46 15.42
CA PRO A 66 8.44 -7.08 16.17
C PRO A 66 8.24 -8.59 16.34
N ALA A 67 9.35 -9.34 16.39
CA ALA A 67 9.30 -10.76 16.70
C ALA A 67 8.75 -10.99 18.12
N ASP A 68 8.19 -12.16 18.37
CA ASP A 68 7.70 -12.53 19.71
C ASP A 68 8.83 -12.48 20.74
N ALA A 69 8.45 -12.31 22.01
CA ALA A 69 9.40 -12.29 23.12
C ALA A 69 10.33 -13.52 23.11
N GLY A 70 11.63 -13.28 23.22
CA GLY A 70 12.64 -14.34 23.17
C GLY A 70 12.93 -14.90 21.77
N LYS A 71 12.42 -14.28 20.70
CA LYS A 71 12.75 -14.62 19.32
C LYS A 71 13.33 -13.42 18.57
N THR A 72 14.03 -13.69 17.49
CA THR A 72 14.53 -12.72 16.51
C THR A 72 14.32 -13.23 15.10
N TYR A 73 14.07 -12.33 14.14
CA TYR A 73 14.02 -12.71 12.73
C TYR A 73 15.43 -13.04 12.23
N LYS A 74 15.55 -14.12 11.45
CA LYS A 74 16.83 -14.57 10.91
C LYS A 74 16.80 -14.60 9.39
N GLU A 75 17.77 -13.95 8.75
CA GLU A 75 17.87 -13.89 7.28
C GLU A 75 17.97 -15.27 6.64
N ASN A 76 18.73 -16.19 7.25
CA ASN A 76 18.86 -17.56 6.76
C ASN A 76 17.57 -18.39 6.80
N LYS A 77 16.50 -17.89 7.45
CA LYS A 77 15.17 -18.51 7.47
C LYS A 77 14.24 -17.98 6.39
N LEU A 78 14.60 -16.91 5.69
CA LEU A 78 13.72 -16.21 4.76
C LEU A 78 13.25 -17.09 3.60
N ALA A 79 14.15 -17.87 3.00
CA ALA A 79 13.80 -18.80 1.93
C ALA A 79 12.81 -19.87 2.41
N ALA A 80 12.99 -20.40 3.62
CA ALA A 80 12.08 -21.36 4.22
C ALA A 80 10.72 -20.74 4.55
N ALA A 81 10.70 -19.48 5.02
CA ALA A 81 9.47 -18.75 5.29
C ALA A 81 8.67 -18.50 4.00
N PHE A 82 9.32 -18.15 2.89
CA PHE A 82 8.64 -18.01 1.60
C PHE A 82 8.14 -19.34 1.03
N ALA A 83 8.82 -20.45 1.29
CA ALA A 83 8.41 -21.77 0.82
C ALA A 83 7.08 -22.24 1.44
N THR A 84 6.65 -21.69 2.58
CA THR A 84 5.36 -22.05 3.20
C THR A 84 4.15 -21.40 2.52
N LEU A 85 4.37 -20.34 1.74
CA LEU A 85 3.31 -19.62 1.02
C LEU A 85 2.80 -20.38 -0.21
N GLY A 86 3.44 -21.50 -0.58
CA GLY A 86 3.03 -22.33 -1.72
C GLY A 86 3.76 -21.98 -3.01
N ASN A 87 3.01 -21.78 -4.09
CA ASN A 87 3.57 -21.55 -5.42
C ASN A 87 4.00 -20.08 -5.63
N HIS A 88 4.57 -19.79 -6.80
CA HIS A 88 5.02 -18.44 -7.15
C HIS A 88 3.90 -17.39 -7.12
N GLN A 89 2.68 -17.74 -7.55
CA GLN A 89 1.53 -16.82 -7.58
C GLN A 89 1.07 -16.47 -6.17
N ASP A 90 1.01 -17.44 -5.27
CA ASP A 90 0.64 -17.21 -3.86
C ASP A 90 1.69 -16.37 -3.13
N LYS A 91 2.97 -16.61 -3.41
CA LYS A 91 4.06 -15.76 -2.92
C LYS A 91 3.93 -14.31 -3.43
N GLU A 92 3.67 -14.10 -4.72
CA GLU A 92 3.49 -12.77 -5.28
C GLU A 92 2.28 -12.06 -4.67
N LYS A 93 1.16 -12.78 -4.52
CA LYS A 93 -0.06 -12.32 -3.84
C LYS A 93 0.24 -11.84 -2.41
N PHE A 94 0.98 -12.64 -1.63
CA PHE A 94 1.44 -12.27 -0.29
C PHE A 94 2.32 -11.03 -0.29
N LEU A 95 3.29 -10.93 -1.21
CA LEU A 95 4.18 -9.77 -1.31
C LEU A 95 3.42 -8.49 -1.71
N LYS A 96 2.37 -8.58 -2.53
CA LYS A 96 1.48 -7.44 -2.84
C LYS A 96 0.71 -6.99 -1.60
N ALA A 97 0.15 -7.93 -0.84
CA ALA A 97 -0.53 -7.62 0.42
C ALA A 97 0.42 -6.99 1.45
N LEU A 98 1.65 -7.49 1.56
CA LEU A 98 2.67 -6.94 2.45
C LEU A 98 3.05 -5.51 2.07
N ASN A 99 3.20 -5.22 0.78
CA ASN A 99 3.49 -3.87 0.30
C ASN A 99 2.32 -2.90 0.55
N ALA A 100 1.09 -3.34 0.33
CA ALA A 100 -0.09 -2.55 0.65
C ALA A 100 -0.16 -2.25 2.15
N LYS A 101 0.06 -3.26 3.01
CA LYS A 101 0.11 -3.09 4.46
C LYS A 101 1.17 -2.07 4.87
N LYS A 102 2.37 -2.12 4.29
CA LYS A 102 3.44 -1.13 4.55
C LYS A 102 2.98 0.30 4.30
N GLN A 103 2.37 0.56 3.14
CA GLN A 103 1.90 1.89 2.76
C GLN A 103 0.77 2.39 3.68
N LEU A 104 -0.16 1.49 4.01
CA LEU A 104 -1.29 1.79 4.89
C LEU A 104 -0.82 2.10 6.32
N GLU A 105 0.11 1.31 6.87
CA GLU A 105 0.71 1.55 8.20
C GLU A 105 1.56 2.84 8.23
N GLN A 106 2.15 3.25 7.11
CA GLN A 106 2.78 4.56 7.00
C GLN A 106 1.74 5.69 7.01
N ALA A 107 0.63 5.51 6.30
CA ALA A 107 -0.47 6.49 6.28
C ALA A 107 -1.12 6.67 7.66
N LYS A 108 -1.20 5.61 8.49
CA LYS A 108 -1.66 5.70 9.89
C LYS A 108 -0.83 6.66 10.75
N LYS A 109 0.41 6.98 10.35
CA LYS A 109 1.27 7.93 11.06
C LYS A 109 0.96 9.39 10.71
N ASN A 110 0.12 9.65 9.71
CA ASN A 110 -0.30 11.01 9.39
C ASN A 110 -1.12 11.59 10.53
N LYS A 111 -0.90 12.88 10.80
CA LYS A 111 -1.80 13.65 11.67
C LYS A 111 -3.20 13.61 11.03
N ASP A 112 -4.20 13.26 11.84
CA ASP A 112 -5.61 13.13 11.41
C ASP A 112 -5.88 11.95 10.45
N ALA A 113 -5.07 10.88 10.53
CA ALA A 113 -5.33 9.64 9.81
C ALA A 113 -6.67 9.01 10.23
N ASN A 114 -7.48 8.63 9.25
CA ASN A 114 -8.71 7.88 9.47
C ASN A 114 -8.40 6.39 9.53
N LEU A 115 -8.14 5.90 10.75
CA LEU A 115 -7.73 4.51 10.97
C LEU A 115 -8.78 3.50 10.47
N VAL A 116 -10.07 3.82 10.65
CA VAL A 116 -11.17 2.96 10.21
C VAL A 116 -11.17 2.81 8.69
N LYS A 117 -11.06 3.92 7.95
CA LYS A 117 -11.00 3.88 6.47
C LYS A 117 -9.73 3.22 5.95
N ILE A 118 -8.60 3.38 6.63
CA ILE A 118 -7.37 2.68 6.28
C ILE A 118 -7.52 1.16 6.46
N ASP A 119 -8.16 0.72 7.54
CA ASP A 119 -8.37 -0.71 7.81
C ASP A 119 -9.41 -1.31 6.83
N GLU A 120 -10.47 -0.57 6.50
CA GLU A 120 -11.41 -0.93 5.43
C GLU A 120 -10.69 -1.06 4.07
N GLU A 121 -9.81 -0.11 3.74
CA GLU A 121 -9.01 -0.16 2.51
C GLU A 121 -8.08 -1.38 2.48
N PHE A 122 -7.51 -1.79 3.62
CA PHE A 122 -6.72 -3.03 3.67
C PHE A 122 -7.58 -4.26 3.42
N ALA A 123 -8.78 -4.34 4.01
CA ALA A 123 -9.71 -5.44 3.79
C ALA A 123 -10.13 -5.55 2.31
N GLU A 124 -10.36 -4.41 1.64
CA GLU A 124 -10.62 -4.37 0.19
C GLU A 124 -9.43 -4.91 -0.63
N VAL A 125 -8.20 -4.54 -0.26
CA VAL A 125 -6.98 -5.08 -0.91
C VAL A 125 -6.91 -6.60 -0.74
N LEU A 126 -7.13 -7.11 0.47
CA LEU A 126 -7.11 -8.55 0.72
C LEU A 126 -8.18 -9.29 -0.09
N SER A 127 -9.38 -8.73 -0.17
CA SER A 127 -10.47 -9.28 -0.99
C SER A 127 -10.11 -9.30 -2.48
N LYS A 128 -9.53 -8.21 -3.00
CA LYS A 128 -9.06 -8.10 -4.40
C LYS A 128 -7.96 -9.10 -4.73
N LEU A 129 -7.04 -9.32 -3.80
CA LEU A 129 -5.99 -10.32 -3.89
C LEU A 129 -6.51 -11.76 -3.65
N LYS A 130 -7.80 -11.93 -3.37
CA LYS A 130 -8.47 -13.23 -3.17
C LYS A 130 -7.97 -14.00 -1.94
N PHE A 131 -7.60 -13.29 -0.88
CA PHE A 131 -7.43 -13.92 0.43
C PHE A 131 -8.78 -14.36 1.00
N VAL A 132 -8.77 -15.43 1.79
CA VAL A 132 -9.94 -15.84 2.56
C VAL A 132 -10.25 -14.76 3.59
N SER A 133 -11.52 -14.35 3.68
CA SER A 133 -11.96 -13.25 4.55
C SER A 133 -12.00 -13.60 6.03
N ASP A 134 -12.18 -14.88 6.36
CA ASP A 134 -12.06 -15.36 7.74
C ASP A 134 -10.58 -15.39 8.13
N ALA A 135 -10.18 -14.44 8.98
CA ALA A 135 -8.82 -14.30 9.49
C ALA A 135 -8.26 -15.57 10.16
N THR A 136 -9.11 -16.51 10.61
CA THR A 136 -8.67 -17.74 11.27
C THR A 136 -8.53 -18.94 10.33
N SER A 137 -9.01 -18.83 9.08
CA SER A 137 -9.01 -19.90 8.11
C SER A 137 -7.71 -19.98 7.32
N ALA A 138 -7.36 -21.19 6.85
CA ALA A 138 -6.22 -21.37 5.94
C ALA A 138 -6.44 -20.57 4.64
N GLY A 139 -5.38 -19.92 4.16
CA GLY A 139 -5.45 -19.01 3.00
C GLY A 139 -5.94 -17.59 3.34
N SER A 140 -6.16 -17.27 4.63
CA SER A 140 -6.27 -15.89 5.08
C SER A 140 -4.88 -15.24 5.16
N TYR A 141 -4.84 -13.92 5.02
CA TYR A 141 -3.60 -13.18 5.14
C TYR A 141 -3.00 -13.30 6.55
N GLU A 142 -3.84 -13.33 7.58
CA GLU A 142 -3.43 -13.43 8.98
C GLU A 142 -2.75 -14.76 9.28
N ILE A 143 -3.30 -15.88 8.78
CA ILE A 143 -2.68 -17.20 8.94
C ILE A 143 -1.39 -17.31 8.13
N GLU A 144 -1.37 -16.85 6.88
CA GLU A 144 -0.15 -16.84 6.06
C GLU A 144 0.95 -15.98 6.69
N MET A 145 0.62 -14.77 7.16
CA MET A 145 1.55 -13.87 7.85
C MET A 145 2.07 -14.46 9.17
N LYS A 146 1.19 -15.09 9.95
CA LYS A 146 1.59 -15.77 11.18
C LYS A 146 2.59 -16.88 10.90
N ASN A 147 2.27 -17.77 9.95
CA ASN A 147 3.16 -18.89 9.58
C ASN A 147 4.49 -18.38 9.03
N PHE A 148 4.46 -17.33 8.20
CA PHE A 148 5.66 -16.70 7.67
C PHE A 148 6.56 -16.17 8.80
N ARG A 149 5.99 -15.43 9.77
CA ARG A 149 6.73 -14.89 10.94
C ARG A 149 7.24 -16.00 11.86
N ASP A 150 6.46 -17.04 12.08
CA ASP A 150 6.85 -18.18 12.92
C ASP A 150 8.07 -18.91 12.37
N ILE A 151 8.14 -19.11 11.05
CA ILE A 151 9.30 -19.73 10.40
C ILE A 151 10.50 -18.79 10.33
N LEU A 152 10.25 -17.50 10.07
CA LEU A 152 11.30 -16.48 9.96
C LEU A 152 11.97 -16.19 11.31
N SER A 153 11.25 -16.40 12.41
CA SER A 153 11.73 -16.15 13.76
C SER A 153 12.36 -17.39 14.40
N ALA A 154 13.41 -17.19 15.18
CA ALA A 154 14.07 -18.23 15.96
C ALA A 154 14.56 -17.65 17.29
N PRO A 155 14.86 -18.50 18.30
CA PRO A 155 15.49 -18.04 19.54
C PRO A 155 16.75 -17.18 19.31
#